data_AF-A0A2V5ZKR2-F1
#
_entry.id   AF-A0A2V5ZKR2-F1
#
_cell.length_a   1.000
_cell.length_b   1.000
_cell.length_c   1.000
_cell.angle_alpha   90.00
_cell.angle_beta   90.00
_cell.angle_gamma   90.00
#
_symmetry.space_group_name_H-M   'P 1'
#
loop_
_entity.id
_entity.type
_entity.pdbx_description
1 polymer ?
#
loop_
_entity_poly.entity_id
_entity_poly.type
_entity_poly.pdbx_seq_one_letter_code
_entity_poly.pdbx_strand_id
1 'polypeptide(L)'
;MVNSRQTLLHYSITPLLLALAWIVFAQQLCAAETKIWEQFSGEKAFVHVQRLVDLGPHPAGSDAIEKARDYIEEQLRHSGWQVTRQAFTDDTPRGKVHFVNLIARFSADGNAASSSFLLSSHYDTKFFEAIRFVGANDGGSSTGLLLELARVIGQRPNVARKIELVFFDGEEAYENFSETDGLYGSRYFAKQLQADGAKQFRAGILFDMIGDRSLGITLPADSPAAIARDIFAAAEALKLRNYFSYLDRDLIDDHMPLNAIGIPTIDIIDFDYPWWHTASDTIDKISAQSLQITGSVALYYLSELALKH
;
A
#
# COMPACT_ATOMS: atom_id res chain seq x y z
N MET A 1 -86.04 7.05 -31.11
CA MET A 1 -84.94 6.09 -31.27
C MET A 1 -83.70 6.67 -30.63
N VAL A 2 -83.12 5.92 -29.71
CA VAL A 2 -82.01 6.26 -28.82
C VAL A 2 -80.75 6.54 -29.64
N ASN A 3 -79.95 7.54 -29.27
CA ASN A 3 -78.52 7.41 -29.51
C ASN A 3 -77.65 8.06 -28.43
N SER A 4 -76.63 7.30 -28.07
CA SER A 4 -75.85 7.29 -26.84
C SER A 4 -74.76 8.37 -26.81
N ARG A 5 -74.59 9.05 -25.67
CA ARG A 5 -73.37 9.82 -25.36
C ARG A 5 -72.33 8.88 -24.78
N GLN A 6 -71.25 8.61 -25.53
CA GLN A 6 -70.04 7.98 -24.98
C GLN A 6 -69.06 9.08 -24.53
N THR A 7 -68.80 9.12 -23.23
CA THR A 7 -67.78 9.95 -22.59
C THR A 7 -66.46 9.18 -22.61
N LEU A 8 -65.51 9.57 -23.48
CA LEU A 8 -64.16 9.01 -23.50
C LEU A 8 -63.31 9.71 -22.43
N LEU A 9 -63.04 9.00 -21.32
CA LEU A 9 -62.03 9.39 -20.34
C LEU A 9 -60.63 9.21 -20.97
N HIS A 10 -59.97 10.33 -21.31
CA HIS A 10 -58.55 10.32 -21.64
C HIS A 10 -57.74 10.18 -20.34
N TYR A 11 -57.34 8.95 -20.02
CA TYR A 11 -56.31 8.72 -19.01
C TYR A 11 -54.96 9.14 -19.58
N SER A 12 -54.44 10.27 -19.11
CA SER A 12 -53.10 10.74 -19.46
C SER A 12 -52.07 9.76 -18.89
N ILE A 13 -51.33 9.06 -19.75
CA ILE A 13 -50.28 8.07 -19.39
C ILE A 13 -48.97 8.77 -18.94
N THR A 14 -48.87 10.08 -19.16
CA THR A 14 -47.71 10.92 -18.84
C THR A 14 -47.29 10.99 -17.36
N PRO A 15 -48.19 10.96 -16.34
CA PRO A 15 -47.77 11.00 -14.94
C PRO A 15 -47.07 9.70 -14.49
N LEU A 16 -47.43 8.56 -15.08
CA LEU A 16 -46.91 7.25 -14.69
C LEU A 16 -45.48 7.02 -15.21
N LEU A 17 -45.18 7.50 -16.43
CA LEU A 17 -43.84 7.46 -17.01
C LEU A 17 -42.86 8.42 -16.30
N LEU A 18 -43.35 9.60 -15.86
CA LEU A 18 -42.56 10.53 -15.04
C LEU A 18 -42.28 9.95 -13.64
N ALA A 19 -43.26 9.28 -13.01
CA ALA A 19 -43.06 8.63 -11.71
C ALA A 19 -42.06 7.46 -11.80
N LEU A 20 -42.12 6.63 -12.85
CA LEU A 20 -41.13 5.57 -13.05
C LEU A 20 -39.72 6.12 -13.32
N ALA A 21 -39.60 7.19 -14.12
CA ALA A 21 -38.32 7.84 -14.38
C ALA A 21 -37.70 8.42 -13.09
N TRP A 22 -38.51 8.99 -12.20
CA TRP A 22 -38.05 9.46 -10.89
C TRP A 22 -37.65 8.34 -9.94
N ILE A 23 -38.34 7.19 -9.96
CA ILE A 23 -37.98 6.03 -9.13
C ILE A 23 -36.66 5.42 -9.60
N VAL A 24 -36.43 5.31 -10.91
CA VAL A 24 -35.15 4.84 -11.46
C VAL A 24 -34.02 5.84 -11.18
N PHE A 25 -34.28 7.15 -11.29
CA PHE A 25 -33.29 8.18 -10.97
C PHE A 25 -32.96 8.25 -9.47
N ALA A 26 -33.95 8.04 -8.60
CA ALA A 26 -33.76 7.99 -7.15
C ALA A 26 -33.04 6.71 -6.69
N GLN A 27 -33.26 5.57 -7.34
CA GLN A 27 -32.50 4.34 -7.09
C GLN A 27 -31.01 4.51 -7.45
N GLN A 28 -30.70 5.33 -8.46
CA GLN A 28 -29.33 5.60 -8.89
C GLN A 28 -28.58 6.57 -7.96
N LEU A 29 -29.30 7.42 -7.23
CA LEU A 29 -28.75 8.32 -6.19
C LEU A 29 -28.55 7.62 -4.83
N CYS A 30 -29.07 6.41 -4.64
CA CYS A 30 -29.01 5.66 -3.39
C CYS A 30 -28.14 4.39 -3.47
N ALA A 31 -27.26 4.27 -4.48
CA ALA A 31 -26.16 3.32 -4.40
C ALA A 31 -25.26 3.78 -3.25
N ALA A 32 -25.32 3.08 -2.12
CA ALA A 32 -24.41 3.31 -1.00
C ALA A 32 -22.98 3.34 -1.55
N GLU A 33 -22.27 4.44 -1.29
CA GLU A 33 -20.89 4.58 -1.73
C GLU A 33 -20.09 3.38 -1.21
N THR A 34 -19.56 2.56 -2.12
CA THR A 34 -18.83 1.34 -1.75
C THR A 34 -17.67 1.74 -0.85
N LYS A 35 -17.60 1.10 0.32
CA LYS A 35 -16.56 1.37 1.32
C LYS A 35 -15.20 1.13 0.68
N ILE A 36 -14.23 2.00 0.97
CA ILE A 36 -12.94 1.97 0.28
C ILE A 36 -12.21 0.63 0.47
N TRP A 37 -12.31 0.02 1.65
CA TRP A 37 -11.70 -1.29 1.92
C TRP A 37 -12.36 -2.46 1.16
N GLU A 38 -13.61 -2.31 0.71
CA GLU A 38 -14.29 -3.31 -0.13
C GLU A 38 -13.85 -3.23 -1.60
N GLN A 39 -13.14 -2.17 -2.00
CA GLN A 39 -12.64 -1.98 -3.37
C GLN A 39 -11.22 -2.50 -3.60
N PHE A 40 -10.52 -2.88 -2.52
CA PHE A 40 -9.22 -3.53 -2.58
C PHE A 40 -9.37 -4.94 -3.12
N SER A 41 -8.47 -5.32 -4.03
CA SER A 41 -8.43 -6.65 -4.61
C SER A 41 -7.09 -7.32 -4.35
N GLY A 42 -7.08 -8.31 -3.47
CA GLY A 42 -5.92 -9.16 -3.24
C GLY A 42 -5.41 -9.85 -4.50
N GLU A 43 -6.29 -10.16 -5.45
CA GLU A 43 -5.91 -10.72 -6.77
C GLU A 43 -5.11 -9.71 -7.62
N LYS A 44 -5.49 -8.43 -7.61
CA LYS A 44 -4.73 -7.40 -8.32
C LYS A 44 -3.37 -7.15 -7.66
N ALA A 45 -3.34 -7.10 -6.32
CA ALA A 45 -2.10 -7.05 -5.57
C ALA A 45 -1.20 -8.25 -5.92
N PHE A 46 -1.74 -9.47 -5.95
CA PHE A 46 -1.02 -10.68 -6.32
C PHE A 46 -0.43 -10.61 -7.74
N VAL A 47 -1.17 -10.04 -8.70
CA VAL A 47 -0.65 -9.82 -10.06
C VAL A 47 0.58 -8.90 -10.04
N HIS A 48 0.59 -7.85 -9.21
CA HIS A 48 1.78 -7.01 -9.06
C HIS A 48 2.95 -7.79 -8.48
N VAL A 49 2.74 -8.62 -7.45
CA VAL A 49 3.78 -9.50 -6.88
C VAL A 49 4.35 -10.43 -7.96
N GLN A 50 3.49 -11.11 -8.71
CA GLN A 50 3.92 -12.00 -9.80
C GLN A 50 4.75 -11.25 -10.84
N ARG A 51 4.36 -10.02 -11.21
CA ARG A 51 5.12 -9.21 -12.18
C ARG A 51 6.52 -8.88 -11.69
N LEU A 52 6.70 -8.56 -10.42
CA LEU A 52 8.02 -8.33 -9.83
C LEU A 52 8.85 -9.61 -9.80
N VAL A 53 8.26 -10.74 -9.38
CA VAL A 53 8.93 -12.05 -9.38
C VAL A 53 9.36 -12.48 -10.79
N ASP A 54 8.55 -12.18 -11.81
CA ASP A 54 8.85 -12.49 -13.21
C ASP A 54 10.07 -11.73 -13.76
N LEU A 55 10.44 -10.58 -13.17
CA LEU A 55 11.70 -9.88 -13.49
C LEU A 55 12.92 -10.68 -13.03
N GLY A 56 12.74 -11.56 -12.05
CA GLY A 56 13.80 -12.24 -11.33
C GLY A 56 14.39 -11.40 -10.20
N PRO A 57 15.52 -11.83 -9.61
CA PRO A 57 16.23 -11.06 -8.58
C PRO A 57 16.55 -9.65 -9.11
N HIS A 58 16.20 -8.64 -8.32
CA HIS A 58 16.41 -7.23 -8.63
C HIS A 58 17.05 -6.51 -7.43
N PRO A 59 18.28 -6.89 -7.04
CA PRO A 59 19.01 -6.21 -5.98
C PRO A 59 19.38 -4.79 -6.39
N ALA A 60 19.58 -3.92 -5.41
CA ALA A 60 20.03 -2.55 -5.61
C ALA A 60 21.29 -2.50 -6.51
N GLY A 61 21.30 -1.53 -7.43
CA GLY A 61 22.37 -1.36 -8.43
C GLY A 61 22.32 -2.31 -9.64
N SER A 62 21.38 -3.26 -9.72
CA SER A 62 21.23 -4.14 -10.88
C SER A 62 20.44 -3.51 -12.05
N ASP A 63 20.58 -4.06 -13.26
CA ASP A 63 19.72 -3.68 -14.39
C ASP A 63 18.25 -4.12 -14.18
N ALA A 64 18.02 -5.15 -13.36
CA ALA A 64 16.69 -5.68 -13.09
C ALA A 64 15.88 -4.75 -12.17
N ILE A 65 16.52 -4.09 -11.20
CA ILE A 65 15.82 -3.13 -10.32
C ILE A 65 15.32 -1.90 -11.08
N GLU A 66 15.99 -1.51 -12.16
CA GLU A 66 15.50 -0.43 -13.03
C GLU A 66 14.16 -0.80 -13.71
N LYS A 67 14.02 -2.07 -14.13
CA LYS A 67 12.74 -2.57 -14.68
C LYS A 67 11.63 -2.60 -13.63
N ALA A 68 11.98 -2.90 -12.38
CA ALA A 68 11.03 -2.83 -11.27
C ALA A 68 10.56 -1.39 -11.04
N ARG A 69 11.48 -0.40 -11.08
CA ARG A 69 11.14 1.02 -10.98
C ARG A 69 10.20 1.48 -12.10
N ASP A 70 10.55 1.16 -13.35
CA ASP A 70 9.73 1.49 -14.52
C ASP A 70 8.31 0.91 -14.38
N TYR A 71 8.20 -0.33 -13.91
CA TYR A 71 6.91 -0.97 -13.66
C TYR A 71 6.11 -0.26 -12.57
N ILE A 72 6.72 -0.01 -11.40
CA ILE A 72 6.08 0.66 -10.26
C ILE A 72 5.59 2.06 -10.67
N GLU A 73 6.45 2.84 -11.34
CA GLU A 73 6.11 4.18 -11.84
C GLU A 73 4.95 4.18 -12.82
N GLU A 74 4.94 3.22 -13.74
CA GLU A 74 3.84 3.07 -14.70
C GLU A 74 2.51 2.77 -13.99
N GLN A 75 2.49 1.84 -13.04
CA GLN A 75 1.27 1.50 -12.29
C GLN A 75 0.76 2.67 -11.43
N LEU A 76 1.68 3.40 -10.79
CA LEU A 76 1.36 4.59 -10.00
C LEU A 76 0.78 5.71 -10.88
N ARG A 77 1.38 5.96 -12.04
CA ARG A 77 0.89 6.95 -13.01
C ARG A 77 -0.51 6.60 -13.53
N HIS A 78 -0.77 5.33 -13.83
CA HIS A 78 -2.12 4.86 -14.20
C HIS A 78 -3.15 5.06 -13.08
N SER A 79 -2.68 5.13 -11.83
CA SER A 79 -3.51 5.36 -10.64
C SER A 79 -3.58 6.85 -10.22
N GLY A 80 -3.05 7.78 -11.03
CA GLY A 80 -3.13 9.22 -10.79
C GLY A 80 -2.04 9.80 -9.88
N TRP A 81 -0.99 9.03 -9.59
CA TRP A 81 0.13 9.47 -8.78
C TRP A 81 1.26 10.05 -9.64
N GLN A 82 1.91 11.10 -9.15
CA GLN A 82 3.13 11.65 -9.72
C GLN A 82 4.33 11.11 -8.93
N VAL A 83 5.26 10.47 -9.63
CA VAL A 83 6.42 9.82 -9.01
C VAL A 83 7.66 10.68 -9.19
N THR A 84 8.43 10.83 -8.12
CA THR A 84 9.76 11.42 -8.11
C THR A 84 10.77 10.35 -7.74
N ARG A 85 11.80 10.17 -8.57
CA ARG A 85 12.97 9.35 -8.26
C ARG A 85 13.91 10.13 -7.35
N GLN A 86 14.10 9.66 -6.12
CA GLN A 86 15.11 10.19 -5.20
C GLN A 86 16.36 9.33 -5.29
N ALA A 87 17.27 9.75 -6.16
CA ALA A 87 18.48 9.00 -6.50
C ALA A 87 19.68 9.44 -5.64
N PHE A 88 20.47 8.48 -5.18
CA PHE A 88 21.68 8.73 -4.39
C PHE A 88 22.70 7.60 -4.56
N THR A 89 23.91 7.79 -4.03
CA THR A 89 24.97 6.80 -4.02
C THR A 89 25.51 6.70 -2.62
N ASP A 90 25.71 5.47 -2.14
CA ASP A 90 26.28 5.20 -0.83
C ASP A 90 27.31 4.08 -0.89
N ASP A 91 28.15 3.99 0.15
CA ASP A 91 29.11 2.92 0.33
C ASP A 91 28.43 1.67 0.93
N THR A 92 28.69 0.51 0.35
CA THR A 92 28.24 -0.80 0.87
C THR A 92 29.44 -1.71 1.11
N PRO A 93 29.29 -2.84 1.81
CA PRO A 93 30.36 -3.85 1.92
C PRO A 93 30.89 -4.34 0.56
N ARG A 94 30.09 -4.20 -0.51
CA ARG A 94 30.44 -4.60 -1.88
C ARG A 94 30.88 -3.43 -2.78
N GLY A 95 31.09 -2.25 -2.21
CA GLY A 95 31.52 -1.05 -2.92
C GLY A 95 30.41 0.00 -3.07
N LYS A 96 30.66 1.03 -3.88
CA LYS A 96 29.67 2.09 -4.10
C LYS A 96 28.51 1.60 -4.95
N VAL A 97 27.28 1.78 -4.46
CA VAL A 97 26.05 1.40 -5.17
C VAL A 97 25.16 2.63 -5.37
N HIS A 98 24.47 2.67 -6.52
CA HIS A 98 23.47 3.66 -6.82
C HIS A 98 22.07 3.15 -6.43
N PHE A 99 21.39 3.92 -5.59
CA PHE A 99 20.06 3.63 -5.06
C PHE A 99 19.06 4.68 -5.55
N VAL A 100 17.79 4.29 -5.66
CA VAL A 100 16.71 5.18 -6.07
C VAL A 100 15.43 4.87 -5.31
N ASN A 101 15.06 5.71 -4.34
CA ASN A 101 13.71 5.62 -3.78
C ASN A 101 12.68 6.16 -4.79
N LEU A 102 11.46 5.62 -4.78
CA LEU A 102 10.34 6.17 -5.54
C LEU A 102 9.34 6.84 -4.59
N ILE A 103 9.17 8.15 -4.72
CA ILE A 103 8.26 8.95 -3.89
C ILE A 103 7.06 9.36 -4.75
N ALA A 104 5.87 8.87 -4.39
CA ALA A 104 4.65 9.14 -5.13
C ALA A 104 3.72 10.09 -4.36
N ARG A 105 3.34 11.20 -5.01
CA ARG A 105 2.38 12.17 -4.48
C ARG A 105 1.18 12.29 -5.41
N PHE A 106 -0.02 12.39 -4.82
CA PHE A 106 -1.23 12.53 -5.60
C PHE A 106 -1.45 13.99 -6.03
N SER A 107 -1.58 14.24 -7.33
CA SER A 107 -1.75 15.59 -7.88
C SER A 107 -2.81 15.58 -8.97
N ALA A 108 -4.07 15.62 -8.54
CA ALA A 108 -5.21 15.69 -9.46
C ALA A 108 -5.33 17.06 -10.17
N ASP A 109 -4.80 18.14 -9.59
CA ASP A 109 -5.02 19.52 -10.10
C ASP A 109 -3.72 20.35 -10.22
N GLY A 110 -2.52 19.74 -10.14
CA GLY A 110 -1.25 20.45 -10.21
C GLY A 110 -0.86 21.24 -8.94
N ASN A 111 -1.72 21.25 -7.91
CA ASN A 111 -1.40 21.82 -6.60
C ASN A 111 -0.62 20.81 -5.75
N ALA A 112 0.36 21.30 -4.98
CA ALA A 112 1.15 20.47 -4.07
C ALA A 112 0.24 19.77 -3.05
N ALA A 113 0.33 18.44 -2.97
CA ALA A 113 -0.31 17.67 -1.93
C ALA A 113 0.28 18.05 -0.56
N SER A 114 -0.57 18.26 0.43
CA SER A 114 -0.16 18.39 1.83
C SER A 114 -0.28 17.02 2.49
N SER A 115 0.59 16.10 2.10
CA SER A 115 0.60 14.74 2.63
C SER A 115 0.85 14.75 4.13
N SER A 116 -0.03 14.10 4.88
CA SER A 116 0.03 14.00 6.35
C SER A 116 0.25 12.57 6.84
N PHE A 117 0.26 11.59 5.92
CA PHE A 117 0.47 10.18 6.19
C PHE A 117 1.44 9.60 5.16
N LEU A 118 2.26 8.66 5.60
CA LEU A 118 3.22 7.94 4.76
C LEU A 118 2.83 6.46 4.66
N LEU A 119 2.80 5.89 3.47
CA LEU A 119 2.70 4.45 3.26
C LEU A 119 3.94 3.97 2.52
N SER A 120 4.62 2.95 3.05
CA SER A 120 5.89 2.50 2.48
C SER A 120 6.02 0.99 2.40
N SER A 121 6.97 0.60 1.56
CA SER A 121 7.44 -0.77 1.32
C SER A 121 8.84 -0.66 0.71
N HIS A 122 9.67 -1.68 0.83
CA HIS A 122 10.86 -1.81 0.00
C HIS A 122 10.57 -2.65 -1.24
N TYR A 123 11.30 -2.38 -2.32
CA TYR A 123 11.09 -3.07 -3.60
C TYR A 123 12.36 -3.71 -4.16
N ASP A 124 13.50 -3.59 -3.48
CA ASP A 124 14.70 -4.34 -3.83
C ASP A 124 14.64 -5.77 -3.30
N THR A 125 15.34 -6.68 -3.95
CA THR A 125 15.55 -8.04 -3.41
C THR A 125 16.94 -8.16 -2.82
N LYS A 126 17.07 -8.92 -1.72
CA LYS A 126 18.38 -9.27 -1.19
C LYS A 126 19.30 -9.92 -2.22
N PHE A 127 20.55 -9.46 -2.24
CA PHE A 127 21.58 -10.10 -3.04
C PHE A 127 22.11 -11.36 -2.36
N PHE A 128 22.11 -12.48 -3.09
CA PHE A 128 22.78 -13.71 -2.69
C PHE A 128 23.66 -14.24 -3.83
N GLU A 129 24.87 -14.69 -3.51
CA GLU A 129 25.77 -15.32 -4.49
C GLU A 129 25.33 -16.74 -4.84
N ALA A 130 24.84 -17.49 -3.85
CA ALA A 130 24.63 -18.93 -3.95
C ALA A 130 23.20 -19.32 -4.34
N ILE A 131 22.23 -18.41 -4.21
CA ILE A 131 20.82 -18.69 -4.46
C ILE A 131 20.20 -17.64 -5.38
N ARG A 132 19.25 -18.10 -6.19
CA ARG A 132 18.37 -17.21 -6.95
C ARG A 132 17.20 -16.79 -6.06
N PHE A 133 17.37 -15.69 -5.34
CA PHE A 133 16.35 -15.11 -4.47
C PHE A 133 15.48 -14.11 -5.23
N VAL A 134 14.17 -14.32 -5.28
CA VAL A 134 13.23 -13.43 -5.99
C VAL A 134 12.40 -12.55 -5.08
N GLY A 135 12.48 -12.72 -3.75
CA GLY A 135 11.77 -11.89 -2.79
C GLY A 135 10.26 -11.83 -3.06
N ALA A 136 9.59 -12.99 -3.21
CA ALA A 136 8.17 -12.96 -3.51
C ALA A 136 7.36 -12.39 -2.34
N ASN A 137 7.74 -12.73 -1.10
CA ASN A 137 7.14 -12.16 0.10
C ASN A 137 7.93 -10.93 0.55
N ASP A 138 9.24 -11.09 0.63
CA ASP A 138 10.24 -10.11 1.08
C ASP A 138 10.46 -9.06 -0.01
N GLY A 139 9.87 -7.87 0.18
CA GLY A 139 9.77 -6.78 -0.80
C GLY A 139 8.65 -6.93 -1.84
N GLY A 140 8.51 -8.11 -2.45
CA GLY A 140 7.53 -8.33 -3.53
C GLY A 140 6.07 -8.17 -3.08
N SER A 141 5.71 -8.75 -1.93
CA SER A 141 4.33 -8.77 -1.45
C SER A 141 3.84 -7.39 -1.00
N SER A 142 4.69 -6.67 -0.26
CA SER A 142 4.40 -5.33 0.24
C SER A 142 4.36 -4.31 -0.90
N THR A 143 5.26 -4.43 -1.89
CA THR A 143 5.22 -3.58 -3.09
C THR A 143 3.93 -3.80 -3.88
N GLY A 144 3.55 -5.06 -4.09
CA GLY A 144 2.31 -5.40 -4.80
C GLY A 144 1.04 -4.93 -4.08
N LEU A 145 1.01 -5.03 -2.74
CA LEU A 145 -0.04 -4.47 -1.91
C LEU A 145 -0.10 -2.94 -2.01
N LEU A 146 1.04 -2.25 -1.93
CA LEU A 146 1.10 -0.80 -1.97
C LEU A 146 0.65 -0.23 -3.33
N LEU A 147 0.93 -0.93 -4.43
CA LEU A 147 0.42 -0.59 -5.76
C LEU A 147 -1.12 -0.71 -5.86
N GLU A 148 -1.71 -1.76 -5.29
CA GLU A 148 -3.16 -1.91 -5.27
C GLU A 148 -3.83 -0.91 -4.31
N LEU A 149 -3.19 -0.60 -3.17
CA LEU A 149 -3.61 0.51 -2.31
C LEU A 149 -3.61 1.83 -3.09
N ALA A 150 -2.55 2.11 -3.85
CA ALA A 150 -2.44 3.31 -4.67
C ALA A 150 -3.59 3.43 -5.68
N ARG A 151 -3.97 2.32 -6.31
CA ARG A 151 -5.12 2.26 -7.24
C ARG A 151 -6.43 2.61 -6.55
N VAL A 152 -6.69 2.02 -5.38
CA VAL A 152 -7.94 2.24 -4.64
C VAL A 152 -8.01 3.64 -4.06
N ILE A 153 -6.93 4.10 -3.42
CA ILE A 153 -6.81 5.42 -2.82
C ILE A 153 -6.91 6.50 -3.90
N GLY A 154 -6.29 6.30 -5.07
CA GLY A 154 -6.32 7.25 -6.20
C GLY A 154 -7.73 7.54 -6.73
N GLN A 155 -8.69 6.63 -6.51
CA GLN A 155 -10.11 6.86 -6.83
C GLN A 155 -10.83 7.76 -5.81
N ARG A 156 -10.15 8.15 -4.73
CA ARG A 156 -10.62 9.03 -3.66
C ARG A 156 -9.66 10.22 -3.51
N PRO A 157 -9.70 11.24 -4.40
CA PRO A 157 -8.74 12.36 -4.38
C PRO A 157 -8.57 13.06 -3.01
N ASN A 158 -9.64 13.16 -2.21
CA ASN A 158 -9.59 13.77 -0.87
C ASN A 158 -8.76 12.96 0.13
N VAL A 159 -8.72 11.64 -0.03
CA VAL A 159 -7.89 10.74 0.78
C VAL A 159 -6.47 10.71 0.20
N ALA A 160 -6.35 10.55 -1.11
CA ALA A 160 -5.07 10.44 -1.81
C ALA A 160 -4.14 11.65 -1.57
N ARG A 161 -4.68 12.88 -1.55
CA ARG A 161 -3.89 14.10 -1.26
C ARG A 161 -3.31 14.15 0.16
N LYS A 162 -3.82 13.35 1.09
CA LYS A 162 -3.30 13.26 2.47
C LYS A 162 -2.20 12.21 2.61
N ILE A 163 -1.90 11.44 1.57
CA ILE A 163 -0.99 10.30 1.61
C ILE A 163 0.20 10.53 0.66
N GLU A 164 1.40 10.22 1.13
CA GLU A 164 2.59 10.02 0.31
C GLU A 164 2.93 8.52 0.30
N LEU A 165 3.22 7.98 -0.88
CA LEU A 165 3.69 6.60 -1.02
C LEU A 165 5.19 6.63 -1.23
N VAL A 166 5.92 5.75 -0.56
CA VAL A 166 7.38 5.64 -0.72
C VAL A 166 7.78 4.19 -0.91
N PHE A 167 8.44 3.90 -2.03
CA PHE A 167 9.05 2.60 -2.29
C PHE A 167 10.56 2.76 -2.07
N PHE A 168 11.07 2.16 -1.00
CA PHE A 168 12.47 2.25 -0.61
C PHE A 168 13.33 1.27 -1.41
N ASP A 169 14.53 1.73 -1.77
CA ASP A 169 15.56 0.91 -2.42
C ASP A 169 16.71 0.67 -1.46
N GLY A 170 17.23 -0.55 -1.45
CA GLY A 170 18.31 -0.95 -0.56
C GLY A 170 17.84 -1.02 0.87
N GLU A 171 16.65 -1.56 1.14
CA GLU A 171 16.33 -2.03 2.49
C GLU A 171 17.32 -3.13 2.85
N GLU A 172 17.57 -4.05 1.91
CA GLU A 172 18.28 -5.27 2.22
C GLU A 172 19.78 -5.03 2.45
N ALA A 173 20.29 -5.63 3.53
CA ALA A 173 21.73 -5.66 3.80
C ALA A 173 22.48 -6.53 2.77
N TYR A 174 23.70 -6.13 2.41
CA TYR A 174 24.57 -6.94 1.53
C TYR A 174 25.26 -8.08 2.26
N GLU A 175 25.56 -7.90 3.54
CA GLU A 175 26.12 -8.91 4.42
C GLU A 175 25.20 -9.16 5.61
N ASN A 176 25.06 -8.17 6.50
CA ASN A 176 24.22 -8.24 7.70
C ASN A 176 23.75 -6.84 8.08
N PHE A 177 22.52 -6.73 8.56
CA PHE A 177 22.00 -5.46 9.06
C PHE A 177 22.91 -4.86 10.13
N SER A 178 23.31 -3.62 9.90
CA SER A 178 24.17 -2.84 10.80
C SER A 178 23.87 -1.35 10.66
N GLU A 179 24.58 -0.50 11.40
CA GLU A 179 24.46 0.97 11.27
C GLU A 179 24.76 1.49 9.85
N THR A 180 25.49 0.71 9.04
CA THR A 180 25.95 1.11 7.70
C THR A 180 25.64 0.09 6.59
N ASP A 181 24.97 -1.03 6.91
CA ASP A 181 24.55 -2.02 5.91
C ASP A 181 23.07 -2.36 6.10
N GLY A 182 22.27 -2.15 5.03
CA GLY A 182 20.81 -2.18 5.02
C GLY A 182 20.17 -0.79 5.25
N LEU A 183 18.86 -0.71 5.03
CA LEU A 183 18.02 0.47 5.19
C LEU A 183 18.55 1.72 4.47
N TYR A 184 19.31 1.55 3.38
CA TYR A 184 19.98 2.64 2.67
C TYR A 184 18.95 3.68 2.20
N GLY A 185 17.85 3.21 1.60
CA GLY A 185 16.76 4.03 1.09
C GLY A 185 16.08 4.85 2.18
N SER A 186 15.57 4.21 3.22
CA SER A 186 14.85 4.89 4.31
C SER A 186 15.76 5.80 5.13
N ARG A 187 17.02 5.43 5.39
CA ARG A 187 18.01 6.30 6.04
C ARG A 187 18.26 7.56 5.21
N TYR A 188 18.45 7.42 3.90
CA TYR A 188 18.64 8.57 3.03
C TYR A 188 17.40 9.46 2.99
N PHE A 189 16.21 8.87 2.84
CA PHE A 189 14.94 9.57 2.82
C PHE A 189 14.72 10.38 4.11
N ALA A 190 14.91 9.75 5.27
CA ALA A 190 14.80 10.40 6.58
C ALA A 190 15.78 11.56 6.73
N LYS A 191 17.03 11.37 6.30
CA LYS A 191 18.06 12.42 6.32
C LYS A 191 17.70 13.62 5.44
N GLN A 192 17.09 13.40 4.27
CA GLN A 192 16.69 14.48 3.36
C GLN A 192 15.47 15.26 3.85
N LEU A 193 14.56 14.62 4.58
CA LEU A 193 13.34 15.27 5.06
C LEU A 193 13.60 16.38 6.08
N GLN A 194 14.70 16.29 6.84
CA GLN A 194 15.03 17.17 7.97
C GLN A 194 13.90 17.23 9.03
N ALA A 195 14.21 17.71 10.24
CA ALA A 195 13.24 17.67 11.35
C ALA A 195 11.95 18.48 11.07
N ASP A 196 12.03 19.57 10.31
CA ASP A 196 10.85 20.38 10.00
C ASP A 196 9.96 19.76 8.91
N GLY A 197 10.53 19.00 7.97
CA GLY A 197 9.75 18.25 6.99
C GLY A 197 9.04 17.06 7.64
N ALA A 198 9.68 16.38 8.60
CA ALA A 198 9.08 15.26 9.33
C ALA A 198 7.76 15.65 10.03
N LYS A 199 7.66 16.87 10.56
CA LYS A 199 6.47 17.40 11.25
C LYS A 199 5.21 17.45 10.38
N GLN A 200 5.33 17.35 9.05
CA GLN A 200 4.16 17.30 8.18
C GLN A 200 3.41 15.96 8.32
N PHE A 201 4.14 14.88 8.64
CA PHE A 201 3.57 13.54 8.76
C PHE A 201 3.12 13.28 10.19
N ARG A 202 1.84 12.91 10.34
CA ARG A 202 1.23 12.54 11.63
C ARG A 202 1.53 11.10 12.00
N ALA A 203 1.68 10.25 10.99
CA ALA A 203 1.98 8.83 11.13
C ALA A 203 2.38 8.21 9.78
N GLY A 204 2.91 7.00 9.83
CA GLY A 204 3.18 6.16 8.68
C GLY A 204 2.85 4.69 8.91
N ILE A 205 2.77 3.94 7.81
CA ILE A 205 2.72 2.47 7.82
C ILE A 205 3.81 1.99 6.86
N LEU A 206 4.71 1.17 7.37
CA LEU A 206 5.54 0.27 6.58
C LEU A 206 4.81 -1.07 6.45
N PHE A 207 4.83 -1.62 5.24
CA PHE A 207 4.41 -2.98 4.98
C PHE A 207 5.63 -3.80 4.61
N ASP A 208 5.77 -4.97 5.21
CA ASP A 208 6.78 -5.94 4.81
C ASP A 208 6.30 -7.39 4.95
N MET A 209 6.72 -8.28 4.05
CA MET A 209 6.47 -9.73 4.12
C MET A 209 5.00 -10.14 4.38
N ILE A 210 4.01 -9.40 3.87
CA ILE A 210 2.57 -9.57 4.18
C ILE A 210 1.79 -10.54 3.26
N GLY A 211 2.50 -11.33 2.45
CA GLY A 211 1.95 -12.18 1.41
C GLY A 211 1.78 -13.65 1.78
N ASP A 212 2.35 -14.13 2.90
CA ASP A 212 2.39 -15.56 3.23
C ASP A 212 1.00 -16.21 3.24
N ARG A 213 0.91 -17.44 2.73
CA ARG A 213 -0.32 -18.24 2.74
C ARG A 213 -0.83 -18.54 4.15
N SER A 214 0.06 -18.65 5.13
CA SER A 214 -0.28 -18.91 6.53
C SER A 214 -0.22 -17.62 7.36
N LEU A 215 -0.74 -16.53 6.80
CA LEU A 215 -0.60 -15.16 7.31
C LEU A 215 -0.75 -15.05 8.83
N GLY A 216 0.30 -14.52 9.47
CA GLY A 216 0.35 -14.15 10.88
C GLY A 216 1.00 -12.78 11.05
N ILE A 217 0.23 -11.70 10.83
CA ILE A 217 0.75 -10.34 10.99
C ILE A 217 1.09 -10.07 12.45
N THR A 218 2.30 -9.60 12.66
CA THR A 218 2.83 -9.17 13.94
C THR A 218 3.15 -7.67 13.90
N LEU A 219 2.88 -6.98 15.00
CA LEU A 219 3.26 -5.58 15.19
C LEU A 219 4.47 -5.53 16.14
N PRO A 220 5.65 -5.05 15.69
CA PRO A 220 6.87 -4.93 16.51
C PRO A 220 6.65 -4.19 17.83
N ALA A 221 7.44 -4.49 18.87
CA ALA A 221 7.29 -3.89 20.20
C ALA A 221 7.55 -2.37 20.21
N ASP A 222 8.34 -1.88 19.25
CA ASP A 222 8.62 -0.46 19.00
C ASP A 222 7.53 0.23 18.16
N SER A 223 6.44 -0.47 17.82
CA SER A 223 5.28 0.11 17.14
C SER A 223 4.65 1.25 17.94
N PRO A 224 4.28 2.39 17.31
CA PRO A 224 3.56 3.46 17.98
C PRO A 224 2.21 2.96 18.55
N ALA A 225 2.09 2.93 19.88
CA ALA A 225 0.98 2.26 20.57
C ALA A 225 -0.43 2.72 20.14
N ALA A 226 -0.59 4.01 19.82
CA ALA A 226 -1.86 4.54 19.33
C ALA A 226 -2.24 3.96 17.96
N ILE A 227 -1.26 3.83 17.06
CA ILE A 227 -1.46 3.25 15.72
C ILE A 227 -1.74 1.76 15.84
N ALA A 228 -0.95 1.03 16.66
CA ALA A 228 -1.15 -0.41 16.86
C ALA A 228 -2.56 -0.73 17.38
N ARG A 229 -3.04 0.04 18.38
CA ARG A 229 -4.42 -0.08 18.87
C ARG A 229 -5.45 0.11 17.76
N ASP A 230 -5.25 1.13 16.92
CA ASP A 230 -6.20 1.46 15.86
C ASP A 230 -6.18 0.43 14.72
N ILE A 231 -5.02 -0.18 14.42
CA ILE A 231 -4.91 -1.33 13.51
C ILE A 231 -5.67 -2.54 14.07
N PHE A 232 -5.52 -2.86 15.36
CA PHE A 232 -6.31 -3.93 15.97
C PHE A 232 -7.81 -3.63 15.96
N ALA A 233 -8.20 -2.38 16.17
CA ALA A 233 -9.60 -1.97 16.09
C ALA A 233 -10.16 -2.09 14.65
N ALA A 234 -9.36 -1.74 13.64
CA ALA A 234 -9.71 -1.94 12.24
C ALA A 234 -9.85 -3.44 11.90
N ALA A 235 -8.91 -4.28 12.34
CA ALA A 235 -8.98 -5.72 12.17
C ALA A 235 -10.21 -6.33 12.86
N GLU A 236 -10.54 -5.89 14.08
CA GLU A 236 -11.75 -6.32 14.81
C GLU A 236 -13.03 -5.92 14.07
N ALA A 237 -13.12 -4.67 13.59
CA ALA A 237 -14.27 -4.18 12.84
C ALA A 237 -14.54 -4.99 11.55
N LEU A 238 -13.47 -5.50 10.93
CA LEU A 238 -13.54 -6.36 9.75
C LEU A 238 -13.62 -7.86 10.08
N LYS A 239 -13.63 -8.24 11.37
CA LYS A 239 -13.60 -9.65 11.84
C LYS A 239 -12.35 -10.42 11.38
N LEU A 240 -11.24 -9.71 11.26
CA LEU A 240 -9.92 -10.21 10.84
C LEU A 240 -8.89 -10.19 12.00
N ARG A 241 -9.31 -9.88 13.23
CA ARG A 241 -8.42 -9.75 14.40
C ARG A 241 -7.54 -10.97 14.67
N ASN A 242 -7.97 -12.18 14.27
CA ASN A 242 -7.20 -13.42 14.46
C ASN A 242 -5.91 -13.48 13.64
N TYR A 243 -5.76 -12.65 12.60
CA TYR A 243 -4.55 -12.57 11.79
C TYR A 243 -3.49 -11.62 12.34
N PHE A 244 -3.80 -10.88 13.41
CA PHE A 244 -2.95 -9.81 13.92
C PHE A 244 -2.54 -10.12 15.37
N SER A 245 -1.27 -10.00 15.71
CA SER A 245 -0.76 -10.14 17.07
C SER A 245 0.35 -9.12 17.34
N TYR A 246 0.83 -9.07 18.58
CA TYR A 246 2.05 -8.32 18.88
C TYR A 246 3.26 -9.24 18.69
N LEU A 247 4.35 -8.67 18.20
CA LEU A 247 5.67 -9.24 18.34
C LEU A 247 6.26 -8.79 19.68
N ASP A 248 6.90 -9.70 20.42
CA ASP A 248 7.44 -9.43 21.75
C ASP A 248 8.88 -8.88 21.73
N ARG A 249 9.31 -8.35 20.58
CA ARG A 249 10.62 -7.74 20.35
C ARG A 249 10.53 -6.61 19.34
N ASP A 250 11.52 -5.73 19.39
CA ASP A 250 11.75 -4.70 18.37
C ASP A 250 12.22 -5.37 17.07
N LEU A 251 11.96 -4.72 15.94
CA LEU A 251 12.42 -5.15 14.63
C LEU A 251 13.26 -4.05 13.97
N ILE A 252 14.35 -4.44 13.32
CA ILE A 252 15.13 -3.54 12.46
C ILE A 252 14.53 -3.58 11.07
N ASP A 253 13.94 -2.47 10.65
CA ASP A 253 13.33 -2.28 9.32
C ASP A 253 13.22 -0.77 9.00
N ASP A 254 12.72 -0.42 7.81
CA ASP A 254 12.64 0.92 7.23
C ASP A 254 11.78 1.91 8.05
N HIS A 255 10.98 1.45 9.01
CA HIS A 255 10.23 2.31 9.93
C HIS A 255 11.17 2.94 10.97
N MET A 256 12.29 2.31 11.31
CA MET A 256 13.20 2.81 12.34
C MET A 256 13.80 4.19 11.98
N PRO A 257 14.36 4.43 10.76
CA PRO A 257 14.85 5.76 10.40
C PRO A 257 13.75 6.83 10.39
N LEU A 258 12.51 6.47 10.06
CA LEU A 258 11.35 7.37 10.07
C LEU A 258 10.95 7.74 11.50
N ASN A 259 10.88 6.75 12.39
CA ASN A 259 10.64 6.95 13.82
C ASN A 259 11.71 7.85 14.45
N ALA A 260 12.99 7.67 14.07
CA ALA A 260 14.12 8.46 14.58
C ALA A 260 14.02 9.95 14.25
N ILE A 261 13.38 10.33 13.14
CA ILE A 261 13.13 11.74 12.77
C ILE A 261 11.77 12.26 13.25
N GLY A 262 11.02 11.45 14.01
CA GLY A 262 9.77 11.84 14.65
C GLY A 262 8.51 11.59 13.82
N ILE A 263 8.56 10.73 12.79
CA ILE A 263 7.37 10.27 12.06
C ILE A 263 6.92 8.94 12.68
N PRO A 264 5.81 8.89 13.45
CA PRO A 264 5.36 7.66 14.09
C PRO A 264 4.93 6.64 13.04
N THR A 265 5.78 5.66 12.76
CA THR A 265 5.59 4.66 11.71
C THR A 265 5.45 3.29 12.34
N ILE A 266 4.32 2.63 12.06
CA ILE A 266 4.13 1.23 12.42
C ILE A 266 4.64 0.33 11.30
N ASP A 267 5.24 -0.79 11.66
CA ASP A 267 5.55 -1.85 10.74
C ASP A 267 4.48 -2.97 10.84
N ILE A 268 3.91 -3.32 9.68
CA ILE A 268 2.93 -4.39 9.50
C ILE A 268 3.65 -5.52 8.77
N ILE A 269 4.08 -6.52 9.54
CA ILE A 269 4.95 -7.59 9.05
C ILE A 269 4.53 -8.98 9.53
N ASP A 270 4.60 -9.98 8.66
CA ASP A 270 4.52 -11.39 9.05
C ASP A 270 5.94 -11.95 9.24
N PHE A 271 6.51 -11.73 10.43
CA PHE A 271 7.92 -12.05 10.67
C PHE A 271 8.18 -13.55 10.90
N ASP A 272 7.16 -14.36 11.21
CA ASP A 272 7.32 -15.82 11.35
C ASP A 272 7.18 -16.51 9.99
N TYR A 273 8.17 -16.26 9.12
CA TYR A 273 8.16 -16.72 7.74
C TYR A 273 9.31 -17.69 7.44
N PRO A 274 9.07 -19.01 7.36
CA PRO A 274 10.12 -20.02 7.20
C PRO A 274 10.95 -19.92 5.92
N TRP A 275 10.45 -19.19 4.91
CA TRP A 275 11.10 -19.05 3.61
C TRP A 275 11.93 -17.78 3.49
N TRP A 276 11.91 -16.91 4.52
CA TRP A 276 12.68 -15.66 4.58
C TRP A 276 14.15 -15.91 4.28
N HIS A 277 14.72 -15.09 3.38
CA HIS A 277 16.13 -15.20 2.97
C HIS A 277 16.52 -16.59 2.39
N THR A 278 15.56 -17.30 1.78
CA THR A 278 15.82 -18.58 1.09
C THR A 278 15.37 -18.53 -0.37
N ALA A 279 15.94 -19.41 -1.20
CA ALA A 279 15.51 -19.58 -2.60
C ALA A 279 14.03 -20.00 -2.75
N SER A 280 13.38 -20.39 -1.64
CA SER A 280 11.98 -20.82 -1.62
C SER A 280 11.01 -19.66 -1.41
N ASP A 281 11.49 -18.44 -1.14
CA ASP A 281 10.61 -17.26 -1.14
C ASP A 281 10.19 -16.93 -2.57
N THR A 282 9.11 -17.58 -3.00
CA THR A 282 8.66 -17.70 -4.38
C THR A 282 7.15 -17.54 -4.43
N ILE A 283 6.60 -17.28 -5.62
CA ILE A 283 5.19 -16.88 -5.76
C ILE A 283 4.20 -17.93 -5.25
N ASP A 284 4.56 -19.21 -5.20
CA ASP A 284 3.71 -20.24 -4.61
C ASP A 284 3.57 -20.13 -3.09
N LYS A 285 4.34 -19.26 -2.41
CA LYS A 285 4.14 -18.92 -0.99
C LYS A 285 3.16 -17.78 -0.78
N ILE A 286 2.81 -17.07 -1.85
CA ILE A 286 1.97 -15.87 -1.77
C ILE A 286 0.49 -16.21 -1.94
N SER A 287 -0.34 -15.52 -1.17
CA SER A 287 -1.79 -15.67 -1.19
C SER A 287 -2.49 -14.34 -1.46
N ALA A 288 -3.32 -14.30 -2.51
CA ALA A 288 -4.21 -13.17 -2.75
C ALA A 288 -5.13 -12.89 -1.55
N GLN A 289 -5.52 -13.92 -0.79
CA GLN A 289 -6.32 -13.74 0.43
C GLN A 289 -5.53 -13.00 1.52
N SER A 290 -4.24 -13.29 1.68
CA SER A 290 -3.40 -12.62 2.67
C SER A 290 -3.23 -11.14 2.33
N LEU A 291 -2.94 -10.85 1.05
CA LEU A 291 -2.90 -9.47 0.55
C LEU A 291 -4.25 -8.76 0.75
N GLN A 292 -5.38 -9.45 0.51
CA GLN A 292 -6.72 -8.91 0.75
C GLN A 292 -6.94 -8.54 2.22
N ILE A 293 -6.55 -9.41 3.16
CA ILE A 293 -6.70 -9.18 4.60
C ILE A 293 -5.94 -7.91 5.00
N THR A 294 -4.65 -7.86 4.68
CA THR A 294 -3.78 -6.72 5.02
C THR A 294 -4.28 -5.43 4.39
N GLY A 295 -4.57 -5.44 3.09
CA GLY A 295 -5.01 -4.25 2.36
C GLY A 295 -6.37 -3.72 2.83
N SER A 296 -7.31 -4.62 3.17
CA SER A 296 -8.62 -4.22 3.68
C SER A 296 -8.51 -3.56 5.06
N VAL A 297 -7.69 -4.13 5.96
CA VAL A 297 -7.45 -3.55 7.30
C VAL A 297 -6.77 -2.20 7.19
N ALA A 298 -5.73 -2.09 6.35
CA ALA A 298 -5.04 -0.82 6.11
C ALA A 298 -5.98 0.27 5.60
N LEU A 299 -6.83 -0.03 4.60
CA LEU A 299 -7.79 0.94 4.07
C LEU A 299 -8.89 1.31 5.06
N TYR A 300 -9.37 0.36 5.87
CA TYR A 300 -10.31 0.67 6.94
C TYR A 300 -9.67 1.62 7.95
N TYR A 301 -8.47 1.29 8.44
CA TYR A 301 -7.73 2.14 9.36
C TYR A 301 -7.55 3.55 8.78
N LEU A 302 -7.04 3.67 7.56
CA LEU A 302 -6.80 4.95 6.92
C LEU A 302 -8.09 5.77 6.78
N SER A 303 -9.18 5.17 6.30
CA SER A 303 -10.41 5.91 6.02
C SER A 303 -11.28 6.19 7.23
N GLU A 304 -11.32 5.30 8.21
CA GLU A 304 -12.25 5.40 9.34
C GLU A 304 -11.60 5.90 10.64
N LEU A 305 -10.28 5.80 10.77
CA LEU A 305 -9.57 6.12 12.01
C LEU A 305 -8.50 7.20 11.79
N ALA A 306 -7.61 7.00 10.81
CA ALA A 306 -6.42 7.82 10.64
C ALA A 306 -6.69 9.16 9.93
N LEU A 307 -7.49 9.14 8.86
CA LEU A 307 -7.73 10.30 7.99
C LEU A 307 -9.15 10.88 8.10
N LYS A 308 -9.96 10.36 9.02
CA LYS A 308 -11.37 10.75 9.23
C LYS A 308 -11.53 12.12 9.88
N HIS A 309 -10.65 13.09 9.62
CA HIS A 309 -10.80 14.50 10.00
C HIS A 309 -10.06 15.37 8.98
#